data_AF-A0A0B0I9P6-F1
#
_entry.id   AF-A0A0B0I9P6-F1
#
_cell.length_a   1.000
_cell.length_b   1.000
_cell.length_c   1.000
_cell.angle_alpha   90.00
_cell.angle_beta   90.00
_cell.angle_gamma   90.00
#
_symmetry.space_group_name_H-M   'P 1'
#
loop_
_entity.id
_entity.type
_entity.pdbx_description
1 polymer ?
#
loop_
_entity_poly.entity_id
_entity_poly.type
_entity_poly.pdbx_seq_one_letter_code
_entity_poly.pdbx_strand_id
1 'polypeptide(L)'
;MEYLRVYDLLVVLLTILFLIALTLFIRRISLSRMVKGLIIAAGMFAALSVVFPYFGYQFYFIVGFIEWSTKFIFPWIVLYWVIRGIKALEKKV
;
A
#
# COMPACT_ATOMS: atom_id res chain seq x y z
N MET A 1 0.59 30.63 11.06
CA MET A 1 0.16 29.64 10.04
C MET A 1 1.30 28.74 9.58
N GLU A 2 2.56 29.19 9.53
CA GLU A 2 3.70 28.33 9.14
C GLU A 2 4.00 27.21 10.15
N TYR A 3 3.90 27.49 11.46
CA TYR A 3 4.16 26.49 12.51
C TYR A 3 3.26 25.25 12.43
N LEU A 4 2.01 25.38 11.97
CA LEU A 4 1.10 24.25 11.76
C LEU A 4 1.61 23.35 10.63
N ARG A 5 2.06 23.93 9.51
CA ARG A 5 2.63 23.17 8.39
C ARG A 5 3.94 22.47 8.77
N VAL A 6 4.77 23.13 9.57
CA VAL A 6 6.03 22.52 10.06
C VAL A 6 5.72 21.33 10.96
N TYR A 7 4.74 21.45 11.87
CA TYR A 7 4.30 20.34 12.70
C TYR A 7 3.78 19.16 11.87
N ASP A 8 2.92 19.42 10.88
CA ASP A 8 2.38 18.36 10.01
C ASP A 8 3.50 17.63 9.26
N LEU A 9 4.47 18.37 8.71
CA LEU A 9 5.64 17.79 8.03
C LEU A 9 6.52 16.98 8.99
N LEU A 10 6.70 17.44 10.23
CA LEU A 10 7.46 16.70 11.24
C LEU A 10 6.77 15.39 11.62
N VAL A 11 5.45 15.39 11.79
CA VAL A 11 4.70 14.17 12.08
C VAL A 11 4.82 13.17 10.92
N VAL A 12 4.66 13.63 9.67
CA VAL A 12 4.84 12.77 8.48
C VAL A 12 6.27 12.23 8.39
N LEU A 13 7.29 13.04 8.67
CA LEU A 13 8.67 12.59 8.67
C LEU A 13 8.93 11.53 9.75
N LEU A 14 8.39 11.74 10.97
CA LEU A 14 8.51 10.79 12.07
C LEU A 14 7.79 9.46 11.78
N THR A 15 6.61 9.48 11.15
CA THR A 15 5.90 8.25 10.78
C THR A 15 6.66 7.46 9.71
N ILE A 16 7.27 8.14 8.73
CA ILE A 16 8.12 7.50 7.71
C ILE A 16 9.36 6.87 8.36
N LEU A 17 10.05 7.59 9.24
CA LEU A 17 11.22 7.07 9.96
C LEU A 17 10.85 5.86 10.83
N PHE A 18 9.70 5.92 11.51
CA PHE A 18 9.18 4.82 12.31
C PHE A 18 8.89 3.59 11.44
N LEU A 19 8.25 3.75 10.27
CA LEU A 19 8.01 2.67 9.33
C LEU A 19 9.31 2.01 8.83
N ILE A 20 10.31 2.81 8.51
CA ILE A 20 11.62 2.31 8.06
C ILE A 20 12.26 1.50 9.19
N ALA A 21 12.29 2.05 10.41
CA ALA A 21 12.83 1.36 11.57
C ALA A 21 12.09 0.03 11.84
N LEU A 22 10.75 0.04 11.79
CA LEU A 22 9.91 -1.15 11.94
C LEU A 22 10.22 -2.20 10.87
N THR A 23 10.38 -1.80 9.61
CA THR A 23 10.72 -2.70 8.51
C THR A 23 12.09 -3.33 8.70
N LEU A 24 13.09 -2.53 9.09
CA LEU A 24 14.44 -3.01 9.40
C LEU A 24 14.45 -3.95 10.61
N PHE A 25 13.64 -3.64 11.63
CA PHE A 25 13.49 -4.48 12.82
C PHE A 25 12.88 -5.84 12.48
N ILE A 26 11.77 -5.86 11.73
CA ILE A 26 11.10 -7.11 11.29
C ILE A 26 12.05 -7.95 10.42
N ARG A 27 12.91 -7.31 9.62
CA ARG A 27 13.90 -8.02 8.81
C ARG A 27 14.85 -8.84 9.68
N ARG A 28 15.22 -8.34 10.86
CA ARG A 28 16.15 -8.97 11.81
C ARG A 28 15.54 -10.17 12.56
N ILE A 29 14.23 -10.22 12.72
CA ILE A 29 13.55 -11.33 13.44
C ILE A 29 13.47 -12.58 12.55
N SER A 30 13.61 -13.78 13.13
CA SER A 30 13.50 -15.07 12.42
C SER A 30 12.05 -15.51 12.14
N LEU A 31 11.17 -14.60 11.73
CA LEU A 31 9.78 -14.93 11.36
C LEU A 31 9.68 -15.54 9.95
N SER A 32 8.60 -16.29 9.72
CA SER A 32 8.26 -16.81 8.40
C SER A 32 8.02 -15.66 7.41
N ARG A 33 8.33 -15.91 6.12
CA ARG A 33 8.23 -14.88 5.08
C ARG A 33 6.82 -14.30 4.95
N MET A 34 5.79 -15.13 5.12
CA MET A 34 4.39 -14.71 5.09
C MET A 34 4.07 -13.75 6.25
N VAL A 35 4.47 -14.12 7.47
CA VAL A 35 4.19 -13.30 8.66
C VAL A 35 4.91 -11.95 8.58
N LYS A 36 6.16 -11.92 8.12
CA LYS A 36 6.88 -10.66 7.87
C LYS A 36 6.14 -9.74 6.90
N GLY A 37 5.66 -10.30 5.78
CA GLY A 37 4.88 -9.56 4.79
C GLY A 37 3.58 -9.00 5.38
N LEU A 38 2.87 -9.80 6.18
CA LEU A 38 1.63 -9.38 6.81
C LEU A 38 1.85 -8.26 7.84
N ILE A 39 2.89 -8.35 8.66
CA ILE A 39 3.23 -7.30 9.63
C ILE A 39 3.62 -6.00 8.91
N ILE A 40 4.42 -6.06 7.84
CA ILE A 40 4.79 -4.88 7.05
C ILE A 40 3.54 -4.25 6.41
N ALA A 41 2.67 -5.06 5.82
CA ALA A 41 1.42 -4.57 5.24
C ALA A 41 0.53 -3.90 6.29
N ALA A 42 0.33 -4.53 7.45
CA ALA A 42 -0.43 -3.96 8.56
C ALA A 42 0.20 -2.65 9.07
N GLY A 43 1.53 -2.60 9.18
CA GLY A 43 2.26 -1.39 9.54
C GLY A 43 2.05 -0.25 8.54
N MET A 44 2.08 -0.54 7.23
CA MET A 44 1.78 0.44 6.19
C MET A 44 0.35 0.98 6.31
N PHE A 45 -0.65 0.12 6.52
CA PHE A 45 -2.03 0.57 6.75
C PHE A 45 -2.16 1.48 7.98
N ALA A 46 -1.49 1.12 9.08
CA ALA A 46 -1.48 1.93 10.30
C ALA A 46 -0.79 3.29 10.10
N ALA A 47 0.31 3.34 9.34
CA ALA A 47 0.97 4.60 9.04
C ALA A 47 0.12 5.50 8.12
N LEU A 48 -0.54 4.91 7.12
CA LEU A 48 -1.47 5.64 6.27
C LEU A 48 -2.63 6.25 7.07
N SER A 49 -3.22 5.52 8.03
CA SER A 49 -4.30 6.07 8.86
C SER A 49 -3.85 7.26 9.72
N VAL A 50 -2.58 7.31 10.12
CA VAL A 50 -1.99 8.46 10.82
C VAL A 50 -1.72 9.61 9.85
N VAL A 51 -1.20 9.34 8.66
CA VAL A 51 -0.74 10.37 7.72
C VAL A 51 -1.88 11.07 6.98
N PHE A 52 -2.91 10.35 6.54
CA PHE A 52 -4.01 10.90 5.74
C PHE A 52 -4.72 12.12 6.37
N PRO A 53 -5.05 12.12 7.68
CA PRO A 53 -5.69 13.26 8.34
C PRO A 53 -4.89 14.58 8.23
N TYR A 54 -3.55 14.52 8.27
CA TYR A 54 -2.69 15.71 8.15
C TYR A 54 -2.74 16.35 6.76
N PHE A 55 -3.13 15.58 5.74
CA PHE A 55 -3.33 16.07 4.38
C PHE A 55 -4.80 16.46 4.09
N GLY A 56 -5.67 16.43 5.10
CA GLY A 56 -7.10 16.73 4.96
C GLY A 56 -7.91 15.61 4.29
N TYR A 57 -7.31 14.43 4.11
CA TYR A 57 -8.00 13.27 3.55
C TYR A 57 -8.63 12.43 4.66
N GLN A 58 -9.88 12.06 4.44
CA GLN A 58 -10.59 11.09 5.28
C GLN A 58 -10.19 9.67 4.88
N PHE A 59 -10.25 8.73 5.83
CA PHE A 59 -9.95 7.32 5.56
C PHE A 59 -10.79 6.73 4.42
N TYR A 60 -12.02 7.25 4.22
CA TYR A 60 -12.91 6.89 3.10
C TYR A 60 -12.30 7.12 1.70
N PHE A 61 -11.30 7.98 1.56
CA PHE A 61 -10.58 8.14 0.29
C PHE A 61 -9.92 6.84 -0.15
N ILE A 62 -9.41 6.03 0.78
CA ILE A 62 -8.77 4.74 0.46
C ILE A 62 -9.79 3.81 -0.21
N VAL A 63 -11.03 3.76 0.30
CA VAL A 63 -12.10 2.95 -0.27
C VAL A 63 -12.43 3.42 -1.70
N GLY A 64 -12.52 4.74 -1.91
CA GLY A 64 -12.69 5.31 -3.24
C GLY A 64 -11.54 5.00 -4.21
N PHE A 65 -10.29 5.01 -3.73
CA PHE A 65 -9.13 4.62 -4.53
C PHE A 65 -9.14 3.13 -4.89
N ILE A 66 -9.57 2.27 -3.96
CA ILE A 66 -9.74 0.83 -4.22
C ILE A 66 -10.82 0.62 -5.26
N GLU A 67 -11.99 1.26 -5.11
CA GLU A 67 -13.09 1.16 -6.07
C GLU A 67 -12.68 1.67 -7.46
N TRP A 68 -11.98 2.80 -7.53
CA TRP A 68 -11.46 3.32 -8.79
C TRP A 68 -10.47 2.34 -9.42
N SER A 69 -9.56 1.78 -8.64
CA SER A 69 -8.58 0.80 -9.13
C SER A 69 -9.25 -0.48 -9.62
N THR A 70 -10.27 -1.00 -8.92
CA THR A 70 -11.00 -2.20 -9.34
C THR A 70 -11.91 -1.92 -10.55
N LYS A 71 -12.47 -0.72 -10.67
CA LYS A 71 -13.32 -0.36 -11.80
C LYS A 71 -12.53 -0.14 -13.08
N PHE A 72 -11.35 0.49 -12.98
CA PHE A 72 -10.59 0.91 -14.16
C PHE A 72 -9.39 0.03 -14.48
N ILE A 73 -8.62 -0.44 -13.50
CA ILE A 73 -7.38 -1.19 -13.74
C ILE A 73 -7.65 -2.69 -13.85
N PHE A 74 -8.51 -3.23 -12.99
CA PHE A 74 -8.78 -4.67 -12.94
C PHE A 74 -9.28 -5.26 -14.26
N PRO A 75 -10.18 -4.62 -15.04
CA PRO A 75 -10.62 -5.16 -16.32
C PRO A 75 -9.46 -5.38 -17.31
N TRP A 76 -8.48 -4.47 -17.36
CA TRP A 76 -7.31 -4.61 -18.23
C TRP A 76 -6.40 -5.74 -17.80
N ILE A 77 -6.21 -5.91 -16.49
CA ILE A 77 -5.44 -7.02 -15.94
C ILE A 77 -6.11 -8.34 -16.34
N VAL A 78 -7.42 -8.46 -16.14
CA VAL A 78 -8.19 -9.65 -16.53
C VAL A 78 -8.06 -9.91 -18.03
N LEU A 79 -8.26 -8.90 -18.87
CA LEU A 79 -8.17 -9.04 -20.33
C LEU A 79 -6.79 -9.54 -20.78
N TYR A 80 -5.71 -8.97 -20.22
CA TYR A 80 -4.34 -9.39 -20.50
C TYR A 80 -4.13 -10.87 -20.17
N TRP A 81 -4.58 -11.32 -19.00
CA TRP A 81 -4.44 -12.70 -18.58
C TRP A 81 -5.29 -13.66 -19.43
N VAL A 82 -6.50 -13.24 -19.83
CA VAL A 82 -7.37 -14.02 -20.74
C VAL A 82 -6.69 -14.24 -22.09
N ILE A 83 -6.21 -13.17 -22.73
CA ILE A 83 -5.52 -13.27 -24.02
C ILE A 83 -4.28 -14.15 -23.91
N ARG A 84 -3.49 -13.98 -22.83
CA ARG A 84 -2.31 -14.81 -22.58
C ARG A 84 -2.69 -16.29 -22.38
N GLY A 85 -3.80 -16.56 -21.68
CA GLY A 85 -4.33 -17.90 -21.46
C GLY A 85 -4.71 -18.58 -22.77
N ILE A 86 -5.44 -17.87 -23.64
CA ILE A 86 -5.84 -18.39 -24.97
C ILE A 86 -4.60 -18.72 -25.80
N LYS A 87 -3.63 -17.80 -25.91
CA LYS A 87 -2.39 -18.05 -26.66
C LYS A 87 -1.58 -19.24 -26.13
N ALA A 88 -1.58 -19.45 -24.82
CA ALA A 88 -0.91 -20.60 -24.22
C ALA A 88 -1.60 -21.92 -24.54
N LEU A 89 -2.92 -21.91 -24.74
CA LEU A 89 -3.69 -23.07 -25.19
C LEU A 89 -3.51 -23.32 -26.69
N GLU A 90 -3.55 -22.28 -27.52
CA GLU A 90 -3.29 -22.38 -28.97
C GLU A 90 -1.90 -22.94 -29.28
N LYS A 91 -0.88 -22.62 -28.48
CA LYS A 91 0.48 -23.16 -28.67
C LYS A 91 0.61 -24.64 -28.30
N LYS A 92 -0.33 -25.19 -27.53
CA LYS A 92 -0.32 -26.59 -27.09
C LYS A 92 -1.13 -27.52 -28.01
N VAL A 93 -2.00 -26.96 -28.85
CA VAL A 93 -2.70 -27.66 -29.93
C VAL A 93 -1.79 -27.68 -31.16
#